data_AF-A0AAJ5VTA5-F1
#
_entry.id   AF-A0AAJ5VTA5-F1
#
_cell.length_a   1.000
_cell.length_b   1.000
_cell.length_c   1.000
_cell.angle_alpha   90.00
_cell.angle_beta   90.00
_cell.angle_gamma   90.00
#
_symmetry.space_group_name_H-M   'P 1'
#
loop_
_entity.id
_entity.type
_entity.pdbx_description
1 polymer ?
#
loop_
_entity_poly.entity_id
_entity_poly.type
_entity_poly.pdbx_seq_one_letter_code
_entity_poly.pdbx_strand_id
1 'polypeptide(L)'
;MRIVITGASGSIGRPLVKDFLSRGAKLLLVGRDPDALRTLFPGSECCSYDNLAEHCQGYDGLLHLAVLNNNASESADAFLRANLGLTQTVLLAAQSASIERFVYASTVQSLDARNQSPYATSKRAASELVAKAEGIDTRILHLAAVVGDRLAGKLAILDRLPPVLRKPLLELYAAITPVTDIATVVDKCWEALLDPDCPGQQIVARDQSRNPIFAVIKRCMDLGAALVILLPLIWLLAMIWFAVRLQSPGPGIFAQKRVGQNGEVFTCYKFRTMAQGSPNVGTHEASTTLVTPLGTFLRRTKLDELPQAFNILLNQMSLVGPRPSLPNQHAVISERQKLSVLSIKPGITGIAQINQVDMSQPELLASWDEQYVRLRSVRLDVSILLKTLIGRGNGDPMTTRDQ
;
A
#
# COMPACT_ATOMS: atom_id res chain seq x y z
N MET A 1 -14.54 -18.86 -22.38
CA MET A 1 -13.55 -19.04 -21.32
C MET A 1 -14.09 -20.01 -20.28
N ARG A 2 -13.26 -20.98 -19.87
CA ARG A 2 -13.54 -21.97 -18.83
C ARG A 2 -12.68 -21.65 -17.62
N ILE A 3 -13.31 -21.36 -16.48
CA ILE A 3 -12.62 -20.89 -15.28
C ILE A 3 -12.91 -21.82 -14.10
N VAL A 4 -11.87 -22.20 -13.38
CA VAL A 4 -11.98 -22.95 -12.12
C VAL A 4 -12.01 -21.95 -10.95
N ILE A 5 -12.94 -22.09 -10.02
CA ILE A 5 -13.06 -21.20 -8.85
C ILE A 5 -13.11 -22.03 -7.57
N THR A 6 -12.14 -21.82 -6.68
CA THR A 6 -12.24 -22.34 -5.30
C THR A 6 -12.87 -21.30 -4.39
N GLY A 7 -13.52 -21.73 -3.29
CA GLY A 7 -14.08 -20.80 -2.30
C GLY A 7 -15.35 -20.06 -2.78
N ALA A 8 -16.04 -20.61 -3.78
CA ALA A 8 -17.25 -20.06 -4.39
C ALA A 8 -18.40 -19.77 -3.40
N SER A 9 -18.49 -20.54 -2.30
CA SER A 9 -19.53 -20.36 -1.27
C SER A 9 -19.30 -19.17 -0.34
N GLY A 10 -18.10 -18.54 -0.37
CA GLY A 10 -17.72 -17.43 0.49
C GLY A 10 -18.36 -16.09 0.12
N SER A 11 -18.13 -15.06 0.94
CA SER A 11 -18.67 -13.71 0.74
C SER A 11 -18.18 -13.04 -0.55
N ILE A 12 -16.94 -13.33 -0.97
CA ILE A 12 -16.37 -12.87 -2.24
C ILE A 12 -16.79 -13.79 -3.39
N GLY A 13 -16.75 -15.11 -3.17
CA GLY A 13 -17.04 -16.11 -4.19
C GLY A 13 -18.46 -16.02 -4.76
N ARG A 14 -19.47 -15.82 -3.91
CA ARG A 14 -20.89 -15.77 -4.36
C ARG A 14 -21.19 -14.67 -5.39
N PRO A 15 -20.89 -13.38 -5.15
CA PRO A 15 -21.10 -12.35 -6.15
C PRO A 15 -20.20 -12.55 -7.37
N LEU A 16 -18.96 -13.02 -7.18
CA LEU A 16 -18.03 -13.27 -8.27
C LEU A 16 -18.53 -14.35 -9.25
N VAL A 17 -19.01 -15.48 -8.75
CA VAL A 17 -19.56 -16.56 -9.58
C VAL A 17 -20.75 -16.07 -10.40
N LYS A 18 -21.67 -15.32 -9.78
CA LYS A 18 -22.82 -14.75 -10.48
C LYS A 18 -22.42 -13.81 -11.62
N ASP A 19 -21.43 -12.96 -11.36
CA ASP A 19 -20.93 -12.00 -12.35
C ASP A 19 -20.17 -12.70 -13.48
N PHE A 20 -19.35 -13.72 -13.17
CA PHE A 20 -18.63 -14.45 -14.21
C PHE A 20 -19.57 -15.24 -15.12
N LEU A 21 -20.64 -15.83 -14.56
CA LEU A 21 -21.69 -16.48 -15.35
C LEU A 21 -22.44 -15.47 -16.24
N SER A 22 -22.73 -14.26 -15.76
CA SER A 22 -23.39 -13.23 -16.57
C SER A 22 -22.51 -12.71 -17.69
N ARG A 23 -21.18 -12.74 -17.52
CA ARG A 23 -20.18 -12.49 -18.58
C ARG A 23 -19.98 -13.66 -19.55
N GLY A 24 -20.69 -14.77 -19.36
CA GLY A 24 -20.64 -15.94 -20.25
C GLY A 24 -19.48 -16.91 -19.98
N ALA A 25 -18.84 -16.86 -18.81
CA ALA A 25 -17.83 -17.84 -18.44
C ALA A 25 -18.48 -19.20 -18.10
N LYS A 26 -17.81 -20.29 -18.47
CA LYS A 26 -18.15 -21.64 -18.01
C LYS A 26 -17.33 -21.93 -16.76
N LEU A 27 -17.99 -22.32 -15.67
CA LEU A 27 -17.35 -22.41 -14.35
C LEU A 27 -17.31 -23.84 -13.80
N LEU A 28 -16.13 -24.22 -13.29
CA LEU A 28 -15.96 -25.35 -12.39
C LEU A 28 -15.79 -24.82 -10.96
N LEU A 29 -16.74 -25.14 -10.08
CA LEU A 29 -16.73 -24.70 -8.69
C LEU A 29 -16.15 -25.81 -7.79
N VAL A 30 -15.15 -25.46 -7.01
CA VAL A 30 -14.40 -26.42 -6.19
C VAL A 30 -14.63 -26.12 -4.71
N GLY A 31 -15.01 -27.12 -3.94
CA GLY A 31 -15.26 -26.98 -2.51
C GLY A 31 -15.21 -28.30 -1.75
N ARG A 32 -15.29 -28.23 -0.42
CA ARG A 32 -15.33 -29.43 0.42
C ARG A 32 -16.65 -30.21 0.28
N ASP A 33 -17.72 -29.51 -0.06
CA ASP A 33 -19.06 -30.05 -0.26
C ASP A 33 -19.56 -29.62 -1.65
N PRO A 34 -19.36 -30.46 -2.68
CA PRO A 34 -19.81 -30.18 -4.04
C PRO A 34 -21.33 -30.09 -4.17
N ASP A 35 -22.09 -30.83 -3.35
CA ASP A 35 -23.55 -30.83 -3.40
C ASP A 35 -24.15 -29.52 -2.88
N ALA A 36 -23.56 -28.97 -1.82
CA ALA A 36 -23.89 -27.62 -1.36
C ALA A 36 -23.59 -26.56 -2.44
N LEU A 37 -22.50 -26.71 -3.20
CA LEU A 37 -22.18 -25.80 -4.30
C LEU A 37 -23.19 -25.91 -5.45
N ARG A 38 -23.60 -27.12 -5.84
CA ARG A 38 -24.65 -27.35 -6.85
C ARG A 38 -25.98 -26.71 -6.44
N THR A 39 -26.30 -26.78 -5.15
CA THR A 39 -27.50 -26.14 -4.60
C THR A 39 -27.41 -24.61 -4.66
N LEU A 40 -26.23 -24.04 -4.38
CA LEU A 40 -26.01 -22.59 -4.43
C LEU A 40 -25.94 -22.03 -5.84
N PHE A 41 -25.42 -22.81 -6.80
CA PHE A 41 -25.20 -22.40 -8.18
C PHE A 41 -25.71 -23.48 -9.16
N PRO A 42 -27.04 -23.61 -9.33
CA PRO A 42 -27.62 -24.58 -10.25
C PRO A 42 -27.07 -24.42 -11.66
N GLY A 43 -26.69 -25.54 -12.30
CA GLY A 43 -26.15 -25.56 -13.65
C GLY A 43 -24.63 -25.33 -13.76
N SER A 44 -23.92 -25.09 -12.65
CA SER A 44 -22.45 -25.03 -12.64
C SER A 44 -21.84 -26.42 -12.40
N GLU A 45 -20.72 -26.72 -13.06
CA GLU A 45 -19.93 -27.92 -12.77
C GLU A 45 -19.33 -27.78 -11.36
N CYS A 46 -19.36 -28.85 -10.55
CA CYS A 46 -18.87 -28.82 -9.17
C CYS A 46 -18.08 -30.10 -8.83
N CYS A 47 -16.92 -29.96 -8.19
CA CYS A 47 -16.09 -31.08 -7.72
C CYS A 47 -15.46 -30.82 -6.34
N SER A 48 -14.93 -31.88 -5.73
CA SER A 48 -14.13 -31.78 -4.50
C SER A 48 -12.68 -31.39 -4.82
N TYR A 49 -11.90 -31.06 -3.79
CA TYR A 49 -10.46 -30.80 -3.95
C TYR A 49 -9.68 -32.06 -4.34
N ASP A 50 -10.14 -33.25 -3.93
CA ASP A 50 -9.45 -34.52 -4.20
C ASP A 50 -9.46 -34.86 -5.70
N ASN A 51 -10.52 -34.48 -6.41
CA ASN A 51 -10.70 -34.77 -7.83
C ASN A 51 -10.34 -33.58 -8.73
N LEU A 52 -9.70 -32.55 -8.16
CA LEU A 52 -9.48 -31.28 -8.84
C LEU A 52 -8.67 -31.44 -10.13
N ALA A 53 -7.53 -32.14 -10.07
CA ALA A 53 -6.59 -32.27 -11.19
C ALA A 53 -7.23 -32.94 -12.44
N GLU A 54 -8.14 -33.88 -12.23
CA GLU A 54 -8.86 -34.56 -13.32
C GLU A 54 -9.92 -33.64 -13.94
N HIS A 55 -10.65 -32.88 -13.11
CA HIS A 55 -11.78 -32.07 -13.55
C HIS A 55 -11.36 -30.72 -14.15
N CYS A 56 -10.17 -30.21 -13.80
CA CYS A 56 -9.69 -28.95 -14.33
C CYS A 56 -9.00 -29.05 -15.71
N GLN A 57 -8.92 -30.24 -16.32
CA GLN A 57 -8.36 -30.40 -17.66
C GLN A 57 -9.17 -29.61 -18.71
N GLY A 58 -8.45 -28.84 -19.53
CA GLY A 58 -9.04 -28.00 -20.56
C GLY A 58 -9.76 -26.76 -20.02
N TYR A 59 -9.43 -26.30 -18.81
CA TYR A 59 -9.79 -24.99 -18.29
C TYR A 59 -8.66 -23.98 -18.51
N ASP A 60 -9.03 -22.72 -18.82
CA ASP A 60 -8.09 -21.67 -19.22
C ASP A 60 -7.41 -21.02 -18.01
N GLY A 61 -8.13 -20.89 -16.89
CA GLY A 61 -7.64 -20.22 -15.69
C GLY A 61 -8.25 -20.73 -14.40
N LEU A 62 -7.52 -20.56 -13.29
CA LEU A 62 -7.97 -20.92 -11.95
C LEU A 62 -7.89 -19.71 -11.02
N LEU A 63 -9.00 -19.40 -10.35
CA LEU A 63 -9.08 -18.40 -9.29
C LEU A 63 -9.20 -19.08 -7.92
N HIS A 64 -8.17 -18.92 -7.09
CA HIS A 64 -8.10 -19.49 -5.75
C HIS A 64 -8.53 -18.47 -4.70
N LEU A 65 -9.77 -18.60 -4.18
CA LEU A 65 -10.33 -17.77 -3.10
C LEU A 65 -10.45 -18.51 -1.76
N ALA A 66 -10.32 -19.84 -1.76
CA ALA A 66 -10.53 -20.65 -0.57
C ALA A 66 -9.49 -20.36 0.51
N VAL A 67 -9.96 -19.92 1.69
CA VAL A 67 -9.10 -19.55 2.82
C VAL A 67 -9.80 -19.80 4.15
N LEU A 68 -9.01 -19.97 5.20
CA LEU A 68 -9.42 -19.71 6.57
C LEU A 68 -9.21 -18.23 6.88
N ASN A 69 -10.30 -17.54 7.28
CA ASN A 69 -10.31 -16.10 7.52
C ASN A 69 -9.85 -15.72 8.93
N ASN A 70 -9.50 -14.44 9.11
CA ASN A 70 -9.02 -13.88 10.38
C ASN A 70 -10.07 -13.81 11.51
N ASN A 71 -11.32 -14.15 11.23
CA ASN A 71 -12.38 -14.28 12.23
C ASN A 71 -12.49 -15.70 12.80
N ALA A 72 -11.73 -16.65 12.28
CA ALA A 72 -11.67 -18.00 12.82
C ALA A 72 -10.77 -18.03 14.06
N SER A 73 -11.28 -18.59 15.15
CA SER A 73 -10.53 -18.81 16.40
C SER A 73 -9.79 -20.14 16.31
N GLU A 74 -8.78 -20.20 15.46
CA GLU A 74 -8.06 -21.42 15.10
C GLU A 74 -6.55 -21.31 15.40
N SER A 75 -5.86 -22.45 15.51
CA SER A 75 -4.42 -22.49 15.79
C SER A 75 -3.59 -22.02 14.59
N ALA A 76 -2.34 -21.61 14.84
CA ALA A 76 -1.41 -21.22 13.78
C ALA A 76 -1.21 -22.33 12.73
N ASP A 77 -1.13 -23.58 13.17
CA ASP A 77 -1.01 -24.74 12.28
C ASP A 77 -2.26 -24.96 11.44
N ALA A 78 -3.45 -24.71 11.99
CA ALA A 78 -4.70 -24.79 11.24
C ALA A 78 -4.74 -23.73 10.13
N PHE A 79 -4.28 -22.50 10.41
CA PHE A 79 -4.11 -21.45 9.39
C PHE A 79 -3.10 -21.85 8.31
N LEU A 80 -1.94 -22.40 8.68
CA LEU A 80 -0.95 -22.86 7.70
C LEU A 80 -1.50 -23.99 6.83
N ARG A 81 -2.14 -25.01 7.40
CA ARG A 81 -2.76 -26.08 6.61
C ARG A 81 -3.83 -25.55 5.66
N ALA A 82 -4.70 -24.67 6.15
CA ALA A 82 -5.83 -24.18 5.37
C ALA A 82 -5.46 -23.14 4.30
N ASN A 83 -4.46 -22.29 4.54
CA ASN A 83 -4.10 -21.20 3.62
C ASN A 83 -2.84 -21.50 2.80
N LEU A 84 -1.82 -22.17 3.37
CA LEU A 84 -0.62 -22.57 2.64
C LEU A 84 -0.78 -23.96 2.02
N GLY A 85 -1.13 -24.96 2.84
CA GLY A 85 -1.28 -26.34 2.37
C GLY A 85 -2.31 -26.48 1.25
N LEU A 86 -3.51 -25.93 1.44
CA LEU A 86 -4.54 -25.94 0.39
C LEU A 86 -4.11 -25.19 -0.88
N THR A 87 -3.45 -24.05 -0.75
CA THR A 87 -2.95 -23.29 -1.91
C THR A 87 -1.95 -24.13 -2.69
N GLN A 88 -1.03 -24.82 -2.01
CA GLN A 88 -0.07 -25.72 -2.63
C GLN A 88 -0.76 -26.86 -3.38
N THR A 89 -1.74 -27.53 -2.77
CA THR A 89 -2.52 -28.59 -3.43
C THR A 89 -3.21 -28.09 -4.69
N VAL A 90 -3.85 -26.92 -4.62
CA VAL A 90 -4.59 -26.35 -5.75
C VAL A 90 -3.65 -25.87 -6.86
N LEU A 91 -2.51 -25.29 -6.52
CA LEU A 91 -1.49 -24.89 -7.48
C LEU A 91 -0.90 -26.09 -8.23
N LEU A 92 -0.55 -27.17 -7.51
CA LEU A 92 -0.05 -28.40 -8.13
C LEU A 92 -1.09 -29.01 -9.07
N ALA A 93 -2.37 -29.05 -8.66
CA ALA A 93 -3.45 -29.53 -9.52
C ALA A 93 -3.60 -28.67 -10.79
N ALA A 94 -3.46 -27.34 -10.67
CA ALA A 94 -3.49 -26.43 -11.82
C ALA A 94 -2.32 -26.70 -12.79
N GLN A 95 -1.11 -26.90 -12.27
CA GLN A 95 0.06 -27.25 -13.08
C GLN A 95 -0.12 -28.60 -13.78
N SER A 96 -0.58 -29.64 -13.06
CA SER A 96 -0.83 -30.96 -13.63
C SER A 96 -1.88 -30.96 -14.74
N ALA A 97 -2.86 -30.06 -14.68
CA ALA A 97 -3.87 -29.89 -15.72
C ALA A 97 -3.49 -28.88 -16.82
N SER A 98 -2.25 -28.35 -16.78
CA SER A 98 -1.75 -27.35 -17.73
C SER A 98 -2.63 -26.11 -17.85
N ILE A 99 -3.16 -25.64 -16.72
CA ILE A 99 -3.88 -24.36 -16.66
C ILE A 99 -2.89 -23.23 -16.97
N GLU A 100 -3.26 -22.33 -17.89
CA GLU A 100 -2.39 -21.22 -18.30
C GLU A 100 -2.15 -20.24 -17.15
N ARG A 101 -3.22 -19.85 -16.46
CA ARG A 101 -3.20 -18.77 -15.46
C ARG A 101 -3.77 -19.16 -14.11
N PHE A 102 -3.03 -18.84 -13.05
CA PHE A 102 -3.41 -19.04 -11.66
C PHE A 102 -3.51 -17.71 -10.92
N VAL A 103 -4.72 -17.35 -10.50
CA VAL A 103 -4.98 -16.12 -9.74
C VAL A 103 -5.21 -16.46 -8.28
N TYR A 104 -4.41 -15.88 -7.40
CA TYR A 104 -4.48 -16.08 -5.96
C TYR A 104 -4.98 -14.82 -5.25
N ALA A 105 -6.11 -14.92 -4.55
CA ALA A 105 -6.59 -13.85 -3.69
C ALA A 105 -5.89 -13.89 -2.33
N SER A 106 -4.96 -12.97 -2.09
CA SER A 106 -4.28 -12.74 -0.83
C SER A 106 -4.91 -11.57 -0.04
N THR A 107 -4.23 -11.08 0.99
CA THR A 107 -4.67 -9.96 1.82
C THR A 107 -3.59 -8.90 1.92
N VAL A 108 -3.97 -7.62 2.03
CA VAL A 108 -3.02 -6.54 2.31
C VAL A 108 -2.27 -6.71 3.64
N GLN A 109 -2.83 -7.50 4.57
CA GLN A 109 -2.17 -7.79 5.84
C GLN A 109 -0.89 -8.62 5.67
N SER A 110 -0.76 -9.39 4.58
CA SER A 110 0.43 -10.20 4.32
C SER A 110 1.63 -9.35 3.89
N LEU A 111 1.40 -8.12 3.41
CA LEU A 111 2.43 -7.19 2.94
C LEU A 111 3.27 -6.62 4.09
N ASP A 112 2.70 -6.49 5.30
CA ASP A 112 3.47 -6.07 6.48
C ASP A 112 4.19 -7.27 7.09
N ALA A 113 5.50 -7.40 6.81
CA ALA A 113 6.34 -8.47 7.36
C ALA A 113 6.35 -8.53 8.90
N ARG A 114 5.99 -7.43 9.58
CA ARG A 114 5.92 -7.37 11.05
C ARG A 114 4.62 -7.93 11.61
N ASN A 115 3.60 -8.11 10.78
CA ASN A 115 2.34 -8.71 11.21
C ASN A 115 2.53 -10.22 11.37
N GLN A 116 2.62 -10.67 12.62
CA GLN A 116 2.82 -12.08 12.99
C GLN A 116 1.51 -12.81 13.32
N SER A 117 0.36 -12.23 12.97
CA SER A 117 -0.91 -12.94 13.15
C SER A 117 -0.92 -14.23 12.30
N PRO A 118 -1.49 -15.34 12.80
CA PRO A 118 -1.59 -16.59 12.04
C PRO A 118 -2.16 -16.43 10.63
N TYR A 119 -3.17 -15.58 10.49
CA TYR A 119 -3.78 -15.27 9.20
C TYR A 119 -2.79 -14.56 8.26
N ALA A 120 -2.12 -13.49 8.70
CA ALA A 120 -1.19 -12.75 7.85
C ALA A 120 0.03 -13.60 7.47
N THR A 121 0.60 -14.34 8.41
CA THR A 121 1.77 -15.19 8.18
C THR A 121 1.45 -16.33 7.21
N SER A 122 0.31 -17.01 7.38
CA SER A 122 -0.09 -18.09 6.46
C SER A 122 -0.40 -17.59 5.04
N LYS A 123 -1.06 -16.43 4.91
CA LYS A 123 -1.32 -15.81 3.60
C LYS A 123 -0.04 -15.31 2.93
N ARG A 124 0.93 -14.80 3.70
CA ARG A 124 2.24 -14.39 3.20
C ARG A 124 3.02 -15.58 2.64
N ALA A 125 3.15 -16.65 3.42
CA ALA A 125 3.82 -17.88 2.99
C ALA A 125 3.19 -18.45 1.71
N ALA A 126 1.85 -18.46 1.61
CA ALA A 126 1.15 -18.89 0.41
C ALA A 126 1.38 -17.94 -0.79
N SER A 127 1.48 -16.62 -0.56
CA SER A 127 1.79 -15.65 -1.62
C SER A 127 3.22 -15.87 -2.15
N GLU A 128 4.18 -16.13 -1.26
CA GLU A 128 5.56 -16.45 -1.64
C GLU A 128 5.67 -17.77 -2.41
N LEU A 129 4.88 -18.78 -2.03
CA LEU A 129 4.78 -20.04 -2.76
C LEU A 129 4.24 -19.84 -4.18
N VAL A 130 3.16 -19.07 -4.33
CA VAL A 130 2.56 -18.78 -5.64
C VAL A 130 3.50 -17.93 -6.49
N ALA A 131 4.15 -16.91 -5.92
CA ALA A 131 5.07 -16.04 -6.64
C ALA A 131 6.33 -16.75 -7.18
N LYS A 132 6.72 -17.87 -6.55
CA LYS A 132 7.86 -18.71 -6.95
C LYS A 132 7.45 -19.89 -7.82
N ALA A 133 6.18 -20.02 -8.18
CA ALA A 133 5.71 -21.11 -9.00
C ALA A 133 6.28 -21.00 -10.43
N GLU A 134 6.86 -22.09 -10.92
CA GLU A 134 7.36 -22.18 -12.28
C GLU A 134 6.37 -22.94 -13.18
N GLY A 135 6.39 -22.65 -14.48
CA GLY A 135 5.56 -23.36 -15.46
C GLY A 135 4.07 -23.00 -15.45
N ILE A 136 3.68 -21.92 -14.77
CA ILE A 136 2.31 -21.39 -14.75
C ILE A 136 2.33 -19.87 -14.55
N ASP A 137 1.50 -19.11 -15.29
CA ASP A 137 1.39 -17.65 -15.13
C ASP A 137 0.62 -17.35 -13.83
N THR A 138 1.28 -16.75 -12.85
CA THR A 138 0.66 -16.47 -11.55
C THR A 138 0.37 -15.00 -11.33
N ARG A 139 -0.84 -14.70 -10.83
CA ARG A 139 -1.26 -13.36 -10.42
C ARG A 139 -1.71 -13.37 -8.96
N ILE A 140 -1.24 -12.41 -8.17
CA ILE A 140 -1.58 -12.30 -6.74
C ILE A 140 -2.32 -10.99 -6.49
N LEU A 141 -3.54 -11.09 -5.96
CA LEU A 141 -4.37 -9.95 -5.59
C LEU A 141 -4.39 -9.78 -4.06
N HIS A 142 -3.70 -8.77 -3.54
CA HIS A 142 -3.73 -8.42 -2.12
C HIS A 142 -4.98 -7.59 -1.81
N LEU A 143 -6.01 -8.24 -1.29
CA LEU A 143 -7.30 -7.61 -1.04
C LEU A 143 -7.29 -6.84 0.28
N ALA A 144 -7.73 -5.58 0.23
CA ALA A 144 -8.14 -4.83 1.41
C ALA A 144 -9.43 -5.41 2.02
N ALA A 145 -9.91 -4.85 3.13
CA ALA A 145 -11.17 -5.33 3.71
C ALA A 145 -12.32 -5.14 2.72
N VAL A 146 -12.95 -6.23 2.28
CA VAL A 146 -13.99 -6.20 1.25
C VAL A 146 -15.32 -5.75 1.85
N VAL A 147 -15.86 -4.67 1.30
CA VAL A 147 -17.17 -4.09 1.62
C VAL A 147 -18.12 -4.45 0.47
N GLY A 148 -19.24 -5.08 0.79
CA GLY A 148 -20.28 -5.44 -0.17
C GLY A 148 -21.68 -5.10 0.34
N ASP A 149 -22.70 -5.61 -0.35
CA ASP A 149 -24.12 -5.35 -0.03
C ASP A 149 -24.48 -5.76 1.40
N ARG A 150 -23.88 -6.87 1.86
CA ARG A 150 -23.92 -7.31 3.25
C ARG A 150 -22.53 -7.21 3.86
N LEU A 151 -22.44 -6.46 4.95
CA LEU A 151 -21.24 -6.32 5.74
C LEU A 151 -21.06 -7.56 6.63
N ALA A 152 -19.84 -8.09 6.65
CA ALA A 152 -19.51 -9.23 7.50
C ALA A 152 -18.84 -8.78 8.81
N GLY A 153 -18.90 -9.66 9.82
CA GLY A 153 -18.21 -9.46 11.10
C GLY A 153 -18.69 -8.25 11.89
N LYS A 154 -17.77 -7.47 12.46
CA LYS A 154 -18.08 -6.31 13.31
C LYS A 154 -18.84 -5.19 12.56
N LEU A 155 -18.72 -5.16 11.23
CA LEU A 155 -19.41 -4.17 10.39
C LEU A 155 -20.86 -4.55 10.07
N ALA A 156 -21.27 -5.80 10.33
CA ALA A 156 -22.65 -6.25 10.09
C ALA A 156 -23.69 -5.43 10.86
N ILE A 157 -23.31 -4.78 11.97
CA ILE A 157 -24.20 -3.88 12.70
C ILE A 157 -24.64 -2.68 11.86
N LEU A 158 -23.81 -2.24 10.90
CA LEU A 158 -24.11 -1.11 10.02
C LEU A 158 -25.16 -1.48 8.96
N ASP A 159 -25.38 -2.77 8.67
CA ASP A 159 -26.46 -3.20 7.77
C ASP A 159 -27.86 -2.96 8.35
N ARG A 160 -27.97 -2.76 9.67
CA ARG A 160 -29.23 -2.45 10.34
C ARG A 160 -29.62 -0.97 10.23
N LEU A 161 -28.72 -0.12 9.74
CA LEU A 161 -28.94 1.32 9.63
C LEU A 161 -29.61 1.68 8.30
N PRO A 162 -30.45 2.74 8.28
CA PRO A 162 -30.96 3.30 7.03
C PRO A 162 -29.81 3.70 6.08
N PRO A 163 -29.99 3.59 4.75
CA PRO A 163 -28.96 3.90 3.76
C PRO A 163 -28.33 5.30 3.91
N VAL A 164 -29.13 6.28 4.34
CA VAL A 164 -28.73 7.68 4.58
C VAL A 164 -27.65 7.77 5.67
N LEU A 165 -27.70 6.92 6.69
CA LEU A 165 -26.70 6.87 7.77
C LEU A 165 -25.56 5.89 7.46
N ARG A 166 -25.86 4.80 6.75
CA ARG A 166 -24.87 3.77 6.42
C ARG A 166 -23.76 4.31 5.51
N LYS A 167 -24.11 5.08 4.46
CA LYS A 167 -23.13 5.61 3.49
C LYS A 167 -22.03 6.47 4.14
N PRO A 168 -22.34 7.53 4.91
CA PRO A 168 -21.29 8.34 5.54
C PRO A 168 -20.46 7.57 6.57
N LEU A 169 -21.05 6.62 7.29
CA LEU A 169 -20.30 5.76 8.22
C LEU A 169 -19.33 4.83 7.51
N LEU A 170 -19.70 4.30 6.34
CA LEU A 170 -18.80 3.51 5.50
C LEU A 170 -17.66 4.35 4.93
N GLU A 171 -17.93 5.58 4.49
CA GLU A 171 -16.87 6.50 4.06
C GLU A 171 -15.90 6.87 5.19
N LEU A 172 -16.42 7.05 6.41
CA LEU A 172 -15.60 7.26 7.60
C LEU A 172 -14.77 6.02 7.93
N TYR A 173 -15.36 4.84 7.88
CA TYR A 173 -14.64 3.58 8.10
C TYR A 173 -13.53 3.38 7.05
N ALA A 174 -13.86 3.64 5.78
CA ALA A 174 -12.91 3.62 4.67
C ALA A 174 -11.78 4.63 4.87
N ALA A 175 -12.06 5.83 5.42
CA ALA A 175 -11.02 6.80 5.73
C ALA A 175 -10.03 6.30 6.78
N ILE A 176 -10.50 5.51 7.75
CA ILE A 176 -9.68 5.01 8.86
C ILE A 176 -8.84 3.80 8.43
N THR A 177 -9.41 2.86 7.68
CA THR A 177 -8.75 1.59 7.31
C THR A 177 -8.92 1.32 5.81
N PRO A 178 -7.92 0.74 5.12
CA PRO A 178 -8.07 0.36 3.72
C PRO A 178 -9.20 -0.64 3.52
N VAL A 179 -10.10 -0.31 2.61
CA VAL A 179 -11.22 -1.15 2.19
C VAL A 179 -11.22 -1.29 0.68
N THR A 180 -11.95 -2.26 0.14
CA THR A 180 -12.26 -2.36 -1.29
C THR A 180 -13.71 -2.76 -1.48
N ASP A 181 -14.30 -2.34 -2.60
CA ASP A 181 -15.65 -2.74 -2.96
C ASP A 181 -15.66 -4.12 -3.62
N ILE A 182 -16.73 -4.88 -3.38
CA ILE A 182 -16.88 -6.21 -3.98
C ILE A 182 -16.88 -6.17 -5.51
N ALA A 183 -17.50 -5.15 -6.12
CA ALA A 183 -17.49 -4.97 -7.57
C ALA A 183 -16.04 -4.82 -8.10
N THR A 184 -15.23 -3.99 -7.45
CA THR A 184 -13.81 -3.82 -7.79
C THR A 184 -13.02 -5.12 -7.65
N VAL A 185 -13.31 -5.93 -6.63
CA VAL A 185 -12.65 -7.25 -6.47
C VAL A 185 -13.03 -8.18 -7.62
N VAL A 186 -14.30 -8.22 -8.00
CA VAL A 186 -14.79 -9.05 -9.11
C VAL A 186 -14.13 -8.61 -10.43
N ASP A 187 -14.12 -7.31 -10.72
CA ASP A 187 -13.48 -6.76 -11.92
C ASP A 187 -11.97 -7.07 -11.94
N LYS A 188 -11.27 -6.89 -10.81
CA LYS A 188 -9.83 -7.19 -10.72
C LYS A 188 -9.52 -8.68 -10.83
N CYS A 189 -10.39 -9.55 -10.32
CA CYS A 189 -10.26 -10.99 -10.53
C CYS A 189 -10.47 -11.37 -12.01
N TRP A 190 -11.42 -10.73 -12.69
CA TRP A 190 -11.67 -10.93 -14.11
C TRP A 190 -10.49 -10.46 -14.97
N GLU A 191 -9.99 -9.24 -14.73
CA GLU A 191 -8.79 -8.71 -15.38
C GLU A 191 -7.58 -9.61 -15.13
N ALA A 192 -7.34 -10.02 -13.89
CA ALA A 192 -6.23 -10.91 -13.55
C ALA A 192 -6.30 -12.29 -14.21
N LEU A 193 -7.46 -12.73 -14.70
CA LEU A 193 -7.58 -13.98 -15.43
C LEU A 193 -7.35 -13.83 -16.93
N LEU A 194 -7.52 -12.64 -17.49
CA LEU A 194 -7.66 -12.43 -18.94
C LEU A 194 -6.60 -11.50 -19.54
N ASP A 195 -6.18 -10.49 -18.79
CA ASP A 195 -5.29 -9.47 -19.27
C ASP A 195 -3.82 -9.92 -19.13
N PRO A 196 -3.07 -10.09 -20.24
CA PRO A 196 -1.67 -10.49 -20.20
C PRO A 196 -0.77 -9.41 -19.59
N ASP A 197 -1.15 -8.13 -19.68
CA ASP A 197 -0.39 -6.98 -19.16
C ASP A 197 -0.68 -6.71 -17.68
N CYS A 198 -1.64 -7.44 -17.10
CA CYS A 198 -2.01 -7.39 -15.71
C CYS A 198 -0.76 -7.66 -14.83
N PRO A 199 -0.39 -6.80 -13.87
CA PRO A 199 0.80 -7.05 -13.04
C PRO A 199 0.71 -8.35 -12.24
N GLY A 200 1.86 -9.03 -12.06
CA GLY A 200 1.95 -10.29 -11.31
C GLY A 200 1.53 -10.17 -9.84
N GLN A 201 1.68 -8.99 -9.24
CA GLN A 201 1.15 -8.70 -7.91
C GLN A 201 0.45 -7.35 -7.89
N GLN A 202 -0.71 -7.26 -7.26
CA GLN A 202 -1.50 -6.04 -7.18
C GLN A 202 -2.18 -5.87 -5.82
N ILE A 203 -2.29 -4.62 -5.40
CA ILE A 203 -3.05 -4.23 -4.22
C ILE A 203 -4.44 -3.76 -4.65
N VAL A 204 -5.47 -4.47 -4.19
CA VAL A 204 -6.87 -4.14 -4.48
C VAL A 204 -7.46 -3.41 -3.27
N ALA A 205 -7.42 -2.09 -3.36
CA ALA A 205 -7.92 -1.17 -2.35
C ALA A 205 -8.62 0.03 -3.03
N ARG A 206 -9.62 0.58 -2.35
CA ARG A 206 -10.33 1.77 -2.78
C ARG A 206 -9.40 2.97 -2.75
N ASP A 207 -9.42 3.76 -3.82
CA ASP A 207 -8.67 4.99 -3.90
C ASP A 207 -9.27 6.09 -2.98
N GLN A 208 -8.50 6.54 -2.00
CA GLN A 208 -8.90 7.63 -1.10
C GLN A 208 -8.96 9.01 -1.77
N SER A 209 -8.45 9.19 -2.99
CA SER A 209 -8.52 10.49 -3.68
C SER A 209 -9.96 11.00 -3.81
N ARG A 210 -10.92 10.07 -3.85
CA ARG A 210 -12.37 10.33 -3.97
C ARG A 210 -13.11 10.35 -2.63
N ASN A 211 -12.42 10.13 -1.50
CA ASN A 211 -13.04 10.11 -0.18
C ASN A 211 -12.91 11.50 0.49
N PRO A 212 -13.99 12.31 0.54
CA PRO A 212 -13.92 13.64 1.12
C PRO A 212 -13.66 13.61 2.63
N ILE A 213 -14.13 12.59 3.34
CA ILE A 213 -13.92 12.45 4.79
C ILE A 213 -12.43 12.24 5.07
N PHE A 214 -11.79 11.34 4.32
CA PHE A 214 -10.34 11.16 4.40
C PHE A 214 -9.60 12.47 4.10
N ALA A 215 -9.94 13.17 3.02
CA ALA A 215 -9.28 14.41 2.64
C ALA A 215 -9.39 15.50 3.71
N VAL A 216 -10.57 15.66 4.33
CA VAL A 216 -10.81 16.60 5.43
C VAL A 216 -9.98 16.21 6.66
N ILE A 217 -10.05 14.96 7.12
CA ILE A 217 -9.27 14.51 8.29
C ILE A 217 -7.78 14.69 8.03
N LYS A 218 -7.31 14.28 6.87
CA LYS A 218 -5.91 14.41 6.43
C LYS A 218 -5.45 15.87 6.48
N ARG A 219 -6.26 16.79 5.95
CA ARG A 219 -5.94 18.23 5.94
C ARG A 219 -5.98 18.84 7.34
N CYS A 220 -6.92 18.44 8.18
CA CYS A 220 -6.98 18.87 9.59
C CYS A 220 -5.76 18.40 10.37
N MET A 221 -5.31 17.15 10.17
CA MET A 221 -4.07 16.66 10.77
C MET A 221 -2.86 17.48 10.31
N ASP A 222 -2.75 17.74 9.00
CA ASP A 222 -1.66 18.52 8.42
C ASP A 222 -1.60 19.95 8.98
N LEU A 223 -2.73 20.65 8.97
CA LEU A 223 -2.81 22.01 9.49
C LEU A 223 -2.62 22.06 11.00
N GLY A 224 -3.20 21.11 11.74
CA GLY A 224 -3.04 21.00 13.18
C GLY A 224 -1.57 20.85 13.57
N ALA A 225 -0.83 19.94 12.91
CA ALA A 225 0.60 19.78 13.18
C ALA A 225 1.41 21.00 12.75
N ALA A 226 1.10 21.62 11.60
CA ALA A 226 1.79 22.84 11.17
C ALA A 226 1.59 23.99 12.17
N LEU A 227 0.39 24.16 12.73
CA LEU A 227 0.11 25.16 13.76
C LEU A 227 0.81 24.85 15.08
N VAL A 228 0.84 23.58 15.50
CA VAL A 228 1.59 23.14 16.70
C VAL A 228 3.10 23.32 16.53
N ILE A 229 3.63 23.20 15.32
CA ILE A 229 5.04 23.48 15.05
C ILE A 229 5.27 25.00 15.01
N LEU A 230 4.45 25.76 14.29
CA LEU A 230 4.73 27.17 14.02
C LEU A 230 4.41 28.09 15.19
N LEU A 231 3.28 27.92 15.89
CA LEU A 231 2.84 28.88 16.92
C LEU A 231 3.73 28.85 18.18
N PRO A 232 3.87 27.72 18.90
CA PRO A 232 4.66 27.68 20.13
C PRO A 232 6.17 27.68 19.86
N LEU A 233 6.65 27.26 18.68
CA LEU A 233 8.09 27.21 18.37
C LEU A 233 8.57 28.38 17.53
N ILE A 234 7.75 29.40 17.24
CA ILE A 234 8.18 30.52 16.39
C ILE A 234 9.45 31.22 16.92
N TRP A 235 9.56 31.37 18.24
CA TRP A 235 10.72 31.96 18.90
C TRP A 235 11.96 31.07 18.72
N LEU A 236 11.80 29.74 18.80
CA LEU A 236 12.89 28.77 18.58
C LEU A 236 13.31 28.78 17.11
N LEU A 237 12.36 28.85 16.16
CA LEU A 237 12.66 28.96 14.74
C LEU A 237 13.44 30.25 14.43
N ALA A 238 13.07 31.37 15.06
CA ALA A 238 13.79 32.64 14.94
C ALA A 238 15.21 32.55 15.54
N MET A 239 15.38 31.89 16.69
CA MET A 239 16.69 31.64 17.29
C MET A 239 17.58 30.78 16.40
N ILE A 240 17.05 29.66 15.86
CA ILE A 240 17.79 28.80 14.93
C ILE A 240 18.18 29.58 13.69
N TRP A 241 17.26 30.36 13.12
CA TRP A 241 17.53 31.20 11.97
C TRP A 241 18.69 32.17 12.24
N PHE A 242 18.69 32.84 13.40
CA PHE A 242 19.75 33.77 13.77
C PHE A 242 21.08 33.04 13.94
N ALA A 243 21.09 31.90 14.65
CA ALA A 243 22.29 31.09 14.84
C ALA A 243 22.90 30.61 13.50
N VAL A 244 22.07 30.18 12.55
CA VAL A 244 22.50 29.78 11.20
C VAL A 244 23.12 30.95 10.43
N ARG A 245 22.63 32.18 10.64
CA ARG A 245 23.18 33.39 9.99
C ARG A 245 24.47 33.88 10.62
N LEU A 246 24.65 33.72 11.92
CA LEU A 246 25.92 34.06 12.59
C LEU A 246 27.06 33.13 12.17
N GLN A 247 26.76 31.85 11.92
CA GLN A 247 27.80 30.87 11.63
C GLN A 247 28.38 30.95 10.21
N SER A 248 27.61 31.42 9.23
CA SER A 248 28.07 31.54 7.84
C SER A 248 27.33 32.62 7.07
N PRO A 249 27.98 33.29 6.10
CA PRO A 249 27.34 34.31 5.27
C PRO A 249 26.17 33.73 4.44
N GLY A 250 25.14 34.55 4.19
CA GLY A 250 23.96 34.21 3.37
C GLY A 250 22.64 33.99 4.17
N PRO A 251 21.59 33.43 3.51
CA PRO A 251 20.26 33.31 4.10
C PRO A 251 20.14 32.16 5.13
N GLY A 252 19.41 32.41 6.22
CA GLY A 252 19.15 31.38 7.25
C GLY A 252 18.20 30.27 6.80
N ILE A 253 17.32 30.57 5.84
CA ILE A 253 16.44 29.60 5.18
C ILE A 253 17.04 29.21 3.84
N PHE A 254 17.21 27.92 3.62
CA PHE A 254 17.53 27.31 2.35
C PHE A 254 16.23 26.98 1.60
N ALA A 255 16.17 27.39 0.33
CA ALA A 255 15.03 27.18 -0.55
C ALA A 255 15.45 26.30 -1.72
N GLN A 256 14.84 25.12 -1.84
CA GLN A 256 15.22 24.11 -2.82
C GLN A 256 14.04 23.72 -3.71
N LYS A 257 14.25 23.69 -5.03
CA LYS A 257 13.24 23.19 -5.96
C LYS A 257 13.07 21.68 -5.80
N ARG A 258 11.81 21.24 -5.76
CA ARG A 258 11.41 19.85 -5.55
C ARG A 258 10.21 19.52 -6.41
N VAL A 259 10.08 18.25 -6.80
CA VAL A 259 8.93 17.72 -7.54
C VAL A 259 7.82 17.35 -6.57
N GLY A 260 6.63 17.88 -6.80
CA GLY A 260 5.44 17.69 -5.99
C GLY A 260 4.35 16.90 -6.70
N GLN A 261 3.10 17.15 -6.30
CA GLN A 261 1.93 16.50 -6.88
C GLN A 261 1.83 16.81 -8.38
N ASN A 262 1.45 15.81 -9.17
CA ASN A 262 1.34 15.85 -10.62
C ASN A 262 2.64 16.23 -11.35
N GLY A 263 3.79 16.10 -10.68
CA GLY A 263 5.08 16.52 -11.22
C GLY A 263 5.36 18.02 -11.11
N GLU A 264 4.47 18.81 -10.50
CA GLU A 264 4.64 20.25 -10.38
C GLU A 264 5.80 20.60 -9.45
N VAL A 265 6.64 21.55 -9.87
CA VAL A 265 7.80 21.97 -9.09
C VAL A 265 7.40 23.01 -8.06
N PHE A 266 7.74 22.77 -6.79
CA PHE A 266 7.56 23.72 -5.69
C PHE A 266 8.88 24.04 -4.98
N THR A 267 8.87 25.08 -4.15
CA THR A 267 10.02 25.49 -3.36
C THR A 267 9.90 24.90 -1.95
N CYS A 268 10.74 23.94 -1.60
CA CYS A 268 10.83 23.34 -0.26
C CYS A 268 11.75 24.18 0.63
N TYR A 269 11.29 24.53 1.83
CA TYR A 269 12.01 25.37 2.79
C TYR A 269 12.67 24.53 3.89
N LYS A 270 13.94 24.81 4.20
CA LYS A 270 14.68 24.20 5.30
C LYS A 270 15.59 25.22 5.96
N PHE A 271 16.08 24.96 7.17
CA PHE A 271 17.23 25.73 7.65
C PHE A 271 18.46 25.35 6.87
N ARG A 272 19.31 26.33 6.58
CA ARG A 272 20.58 26.07 5.92
C ARG A 272 21.53 25.36 6.88
N THR A 273 21.99 24.17 6.48
CA THR A 273 22.94 23.37 7.26
C THR A 273 24.36 23.35 6.68
N MET A 274 24.52 23.76 5.41
CA MET A 274 25.78 23.72 4.67
C MET A 274 26.31 25.14 4.39
N ALA A 275 27.62 25.25 4.17
CA ALA A 275 28.26 26.50 3.78
C ALA A 275 27.75 27.01 2.42
N GLN A 276 27.78 28.33 2.24
CA GLN A 276 27.39 28.96 0.98
C GLN A 276 28.30 28.48 -0.18
N GLY A 277 27.72 28.22 -1.35
CA GLY A 277 28.44 27.69 -2.51
C GLY A 277 28.43 26.16 -2.62
N SER A 278 27.80 25.45 -1.68
CA SER A 278 27.63 23.99 -1.77
C SER A 278 26.73 23.58 -2.94
N PRO A 279 27.04 22.47 -3.65
CA PRO A 279 26.24 21.99 -4.76
C PRO A 279 24.84 21.54 -4.32
N ASN A 280 23.84 21.76 -5.17
CA ASN A 280 22.44 21.46 -4.91
C ASN A 280 22.11 19.99 -5.27
N VAL A 281 22.74 19.06 -4.57
CA VAL A 281 22.68 17.61 -4.82
C VAL A 281 21.87 16.87 -3.74
N GLY A 282 21.58 15.59 -3.97
CA GLY A 282 20.92 14.75 -2.97
C GLY A 282 21.75 14.65 -1.68
N THR A 283 21.12 14.37 -0.53
CA THR A 283 21.86 14.20 0.74
C THR A 283 22.95 13.13 0.63
N HIS A 284 22.69 12.03 -0.09
CA HIS A 284 23.66 10.95 -0.34
C HIS A 284 24.83 11.35 -1.25
N GLU A 285 24.70 12.44 -1.99
CA GLU A 285 25.70 12.93 -2.96
C GLU A 285 26.54 14.08 -2.39
N ALA A 286 26.14 14.66 -1.25
CA ALA A 286 26.82 15.80 -0.65
C ALA A 286 27.99 15.37 0.26
N SER A 287 29.15 16.01 0.10
CA SER A 287 30.29 15.81 1.02
C SER A 287 29.97 16.29 2.44
N THR A 288 30.36 15.49 3.45
CA THR A 288 30.24 15.83 4.88
C THR A 288 31.05 17.06 5.27
N THR A 289 32.13 17.35 4.55
CA THR A 289 33.04 18.50 4.80
C THR A 289 32.38 19.86 4.60
N LEU A 290 31.23 19.92 3.91
CA LEU A 290 30.49 21.16 3.63
C LEU A 290 29.42 21.50 4.69
N VAL A 291 29.21 20.63 5.68
CA VAL A 291 28.19 20.80 6.72
C VAL A 291 28.76 21.58 7.91
N THR A 292 28.05 22.61 8.36
CA THR A 292 28.46 23.40 9.54
C THR A 292 28.23 22.63 10.85
N PRO A 293 28.98 22.90 11.93
CA PRO A 293 28.72 22.29 13.25
C PRO A 293 27.26 22.39 13.74
N LEU A 294 26.61 23.56 13.61
CA LEU A 294 25.18 23.69 13.92
C LEU A 294 24.34 22.89 12.93
N GLY A 295 24.71 22.90 11.64
CA GLY A 295 24.06 22.10 10.61
C GLY A 295 24.04 20.60 10.92
N THR A 296 25.13 20.06 11.46
CA THR A 296 25.20 18.67 11.92
C THR A 296 24.21 18.41 13.05
N PHE A 297 24.15 19.32 14.03
CA PHE A 297 23.15 19.24 15.11
C PHE A 297 21.71 19.32 14.59
N LEU A 298 21.41 20.27 13.70
CA LEU A 298 20.09 20.47 13.12
C LEU A 298 19.63 19.25 12.31
N ARG A 299 20.51 18.66 11.49
CA ARG A 299 20.21 17.43 10.72
C ARG A 299 19.94 16.23 11.63
N ARG A 300 20.76 16.05 12.67
CA ARG A 300 20.63 14.95 13.63
C ARG A 300 19.30 15.03 14.40
N THR A 301 18.87 16.25 14.71
CA THR A 301 17.62 16.51 15.46
C THR A 301 16.42 16.76 14.54
N LYS A 302 16.60 16.74 13.22
CA LYS A 302 15.59 17.09 12.21
C LYS A 302 14.99 18.50 12.36
N LEU A 303 15.65 19.36 13.14
CA LEU A 303 15.24 20.75 13.32
C LEU A 303 15.39 21.55 12.02
N ASP A 304 16.31 21.13 11.13
CA ASP A 304 16.48 21.75 9.81
C ASP A 304 15.23 21.62 8.92
N GLU A 305 14.37 20.65 9.19
CA GLU A 305 13.16 20.38 8.40
C GLU A 305 11.93 21.17 8.88
N LEU A 306 11.98 21.82 10.05
CA LEU A 306 10.82 22.56 10.59
C LEU A 306 10.25 23.66 9.67
N PRO A 307 11.05 24.39 8.86
CA PRO A 307 10.50 25.34 7.89
C PRO A 307 9.58 24.71 6.83
N GLN A 308 9.61 23.38 6.64
CA GLN A 308 8.65 22.69 5.77
C GLN A 308 7.20 22.79 6.28
N ALA A 309 6.97 23.17 7.55
CA ALA A 309 5.63 23.48 8.05
C ALA A 309 4.95 24.61 7.23
N PHE A 310 5.73 25.56 6.69
CA PHE A 310 5.19 26.56 5.76
C PHE A 310 4.71 25.92 4.44
N ASN A 311 5.41 24.92 3.92
CA ASN A 311 4.95 24.18 2.73
C ASN A 311 3.65 23.42 2.97
N ILE A 312 3.44 22.93 4.20
CA ILE A 312 2.17 22.32 4.61
C ILE A 312 1.05 23.37 4.63
N LEU A 313 1.29 24.56 5.21
CA LEU A 313 0.30 25.65 5.19
C LEU A 313 -0.09 26.04 3.76
N LEU A 314 0.91 26.19 2.88
CA LEU A 314 0.75 26.48 1.45
C LEU A 314 0.13 25.32 0.65
N ASN A 315 -0.20 24.20 1.30
CA ASN A 315 -0.83 23.04 0.69
C ASN A 315 0.03 22.34 -0.39
N GLN A 316 1.33 22.58 -0.38
CA GLN A 316 2.31 21.98 -1.31
C GLN A 316 2.83 20.63 -0.80
N MET A 317 2.82 20.45 0.52
CA MET A 317 3.23 19.22 1.20
C MET A 317 2.18 18.76 2.20
N SER A 318 2.32 17.50 2.60
CA SER A 318 1.57 16.82 3.65
C SER A 318 2.54 16.39 4.76
N LEU A 319 2.05 16.06 5.96
CA LEU A 319 2.90 15.40 6.96
C LEU A 319 3.39 14.04 6.50
N VAL A 320 2.47 13.24 5.94
CA VAL A 320 2.71 11.89 5.46
C VAL A 320 2.53 11.82 3.95
N GLY A 321 3.51 11.25 3.25
CA GLY A 321 3.53 11.10 1.81
C GLY A 321 4.92 10.74 1.29
N PRO A 322 5.06 10.48 -0.02
CA PRO A 322 6.36 10.23 -0.64
C PRO A 322 7.31 11.40 -0.43
N ARG A 323 8.57 11.14 -0.08
CA ARG A 323 9.57 12.21 0.08
C ARG A 323 9.79 12.93 -1.27
N PRO A 324 9.72 14.26 -1.35
CA PRO A 324 9.78 14.96 -2.63
C PRO A 324 11.14 14.82 -3.32
N SER A 325 11.15 14.44 -4.61
CA SER A 325 12.38 14.29 -5.40
C SER A 325 12.99 15.63 -5.79
N LEU A 326 14.30 15.65 -6.02
CA LEU A 326 14.95 16.75 -6.73
C LEU A 326 14.61 16.67 -8.23
N PRO A 327 14.51 17.80 -8.94
CA PRO A 327 14.23 17.80 -10.39
C PRO A 327 15.25 17.02 -11.22
N ASN A 328 16.50 16.91 -10.77
CA ASN A 328 17.55 16.16 -11.47
C ASN A 328 17.50 14.63 -11.24
N GLN A 329 16.64 14.14 -10.34
CA GLN A 329 16.49 12.70 -10.03
C GLN A 329 15.51 12.02 -11.00
N HIS A 330 15.82 12.07 -12.30
CA HIS A 330 14.96 11.58 -13.38
C HIS A 330 14.53 10.12 -13.21
N ALA A 331 15.44 9.24 -12.75
CA ALA A 331 15.12 7.83 -12.50
C ALA A 331 14.02 7.66 -11.43
N VAL A 332 14.16 8.32 -10.27
CA VAL A 332 13.15 8.27 -9.19
C VAL A 332 11.83 8.85 -9.65
N ILE A 333 11.85 9.96 -10.40
CA ILE A 333 10.64 10.62 -10.90
C ILE A 333 9.92 9.69 -11.89
N SER A 334 10.65 9.07 -12.81
CA SER A 334 10.10 8.13 -13.81
C SER A 334 9.43 6.92 -13.16
N GLU A 335 10.11 6.25 -12.21
CA GLU A 335 9.54 5.08 -11.53
C GLU A 335 8.29 5.45 -10.72
N ARG A 336 8.30 6.59 -10.04
CA ARG A 336 7.11 7.11 -9.33
C ARG A 336 5.97 7.46 -10.26
N GLN A 337 6.26 7.99 -11.45
CA GLN A 337 5.25 8.33 -12.44
C GLN A 337 4.56 7.07 -12.99
N LYS A 338 5.32 6.02 -13.31
CA LYS A 338 4.78 4.72 -13.77
C LYS A 338 3.77 4.13 -12.77
N LEU A 339 4.09 4.23 -11.48
CA LEU A 339 3.25 3.70 -10.40
C LEU A 339 2.21 4.70 -9.86
N SER A 340 1.98 5.82 -10.57
CA SER A 340 1.02 6.86 -10.18
C SER A 340 1.28 7.49 -8.79
N VAL A 341 2.51 7.39 -8.28
CA VAL A 341 2.90 7.93 -6.97
C VAL A 341 2.81 9.45 -6.94
N LEU A 342 3.10 10.10 -8.07
CA LEU A 342 3.02 11.57 -8.19
C LEU A 342 1.58 12.09 -8.16
N SER A 343 0.55 11.24 -8.14
CA SER A 343 -0.86 11.68 -8.03
C SER A 343 -1.21 12.30 -6.67
N ILE A 344 -0.32 12.16 -5.68
CA ILE A 344 -0.53 12.63 -4.31
C ILE A 344 0.53 13.66 -3.90
N LYS A 345 0.24 14.43 -2.84
CA LYS A 345 1.20 15.39 -2.30
C LYS A 345 2.39 14.68 -1.67
N PRO A 346 3.61 15.21 -1.82
CA PRO A 346 4.76 14.72 -1.08
C PRO A 346 4.61 14.95 0.42
N GLY A 347 5.33 14.14 1.21
CA GLY A 347 5.34 14.16 2.66
C GLY A 347 6.66 14.64 3.27
N ILE A 348 6.61 15.05 4.54
CA ILE A 348 7.81 15.17 5.39
C ILE A 348 8.34 13.76 5.72
N THR A 349 7.45 12.86 6.10
CA THR A 349 7.72 11.44 6.32
C THR A 349 6.85 10.56 5.42
N GLY A 350 7.24 9.31 5.22
CA GLY A 350 6.56 8.39 4.32
C GLY A 350 6.88 6.93 4.64
N ILE A 351 6.15 6.02 3.97
CA ILE A 351 6.30 4.58 4.19
C ILE A 351 7.71 4.09 3.82
N ALA A 352 8.32 4.61 2.76
CA ALA A 352 9.67 4.23 2.35
C ALA A 352 10.70 4.66 3.40
N GLN A 353 10.57 5.88 3.94
CA GLN A 353 11.45 6.40 4.99
C GLN A 353 11.44 5.49 6.23
N ILE A 354 10.25 5.13 6.75
CA ILE A 354 10.18 4.25 7.94
C ILE A 354 10.69 2.82 7.71
N ASN A 355 10.82 2.40 6.45
CA ASN A 355 11.40 1.12 6.03
C ASN A 355 12.86 1.27 5.55
N GLN A 356 13.49 2.43 5.78
CA GLN A 356 14.89 2.69 5.45
C GLN A 356 15.22 2.56 3.95
N VAL A 357 14.24 2.82 3.08
CA VAL A 357 14.43 2.88 1.64
C VAL A 357 14.63 4.33 1.22
N ASP A 358 15.69 4.59 0.47
CA ASP A 358 16.10 5.92 0.05
C ASP A 358 16.13 6.08 -1.48
N MET A 359 16.59 7.24 -1.94
CA MET A 359 16.57 7.62 -3.36
C MET A 359 17.65 6.92 -4.21
N SER A 360 18.56 6.15 -3.60
CA SER A 360 19.57 5.36 -4.31
C SER A 360 18.98 4.11 -4.97
N GLN A 361 17.77 3.71 -4.58
CA GLN A 361 17.05 2.54 -5.11
C GLN A 361 15.70 2.97 -5.71
N PRO A 362 15.67 3.59 -6.90
CA PRO A 362 14.46 4.19 -7.48
C PRO A 362 13.25 3.25 -7.57
N GLU A 363 13.45 2.02 -8.01
CA GLU A 363 12.39 1.02 -8.18
C GLU A 363 11.83 0.57 -6.83
N LEU A 364 12.70 0.25 -5.86
CA LEU A 364 12.28 -0.15 -4.52
C LEU A 364 11.58 1.01 -3.81
N LEU A 365 12.09 2.23 -3.93
CA LEU A 365 11.47 3.43 -3.39
C LEU A 365 10.07 3.65 -3.97
N ALA A 366 9.92 3.58 -5.29
CA ALA A 366 8.66 3.78 -5.96
C ALA A 366 7.63 2.70 -5.60
N SER A 367 8.05 1.43 -5.46
CA SER A 367 7.16 0.34 -5.05
C SER A 367 6.65 0.53 -3.61
N TRP A 368 7.50 0.94 -2.66
CA TRP A 368 7.06 1.29 -1.31
C TRP A 368 6.08 2.47 -1.33
N ASP A 369 6.41 3.53 -2.07
CA ASP A 369 5.53 4.70 -2.18
C ASP A 369 4.18 4.34 -2.84
N GLU A 370 4.15 3.42 -3.82
CA GLU A 370 2.91 2.90 -4.40
C GLU A 370 2.08 2.17 -3.33
N GLN A 371 2.70 1.31 -2.50
CA GLN A 371 1.98 0.65 -1.41
C GLN A 371 1.30 1.66 -0.49
N TYR A 372 1.97 2.78 -0.18
CA TYR A 372 1.33 3.87 0.57
C TYR A 372 0.16 4.49 -0.20
N VAL A 373 0.32 4.80 -1.48
CA VAL A 373 -0.75 5.38 -2.31
C VAL A 373 -1.99 4.48 -2.35
N ARG A 374 -1.79 3.16 -2.44
CA ARG A 374 -2.87 2.16 -2.46
C ARG A 374 -3.51 1.92 -1.10
N LEU A 375 -2.72 1.97 -0.02
CA LEU A 375 -3.17 1.63 1.34
C LEU A 375 -3.35 2.84 2.25
N ARG A 376 -3.27 4.07 1.73
CA ARG A 376 -3.41 5.29 2.51
C ARG A 376 -4.71 5.28 3.30
N SER A 377 -4.58 5.58 4.58
CA SER A 377 -5.67 5.70 5.52
C SER A 377 -5.20 6.51 6.72
N VAL A 378 -6.13 7.06 7.51
CA VAL A 378 -5.80 7.83 8.72
C VAL A 378 -4.99 6.96 9.69
N ARG A 379 -5.36 5.68 9.84
CA ARG A 379 -4.61 4.74 10.68
C ARG A 379 -3.17 4.53 10.19
N LEU A 380 -2.97 4.41 8.88
CA LEU A 380 -1.64 4.25 8.32
C LEU A 380 -0.80 5.52 8.52
N ASP A 381 -1.37 6.70 8.29
CA ASP A 381 -0.70 7.99 8.51
C ASP A 381 -0.27 8.15 9.97
N VAL A 382 -1.18 7.89 10.92
CA VAL A 382 -0.85 7.93 12.37
C VAL A 382 0.24 6.91 12.70
N SER A 383 0.19 5.70 12.13
CA SER A 383 1.23 4.69 12.34
C SER A 383 2.61 5.15 11.84
N ILE A 384 2.66 5.76 10.66
CA ILE A 384 3.90 6.31 10.09
C ILE A 384 4.43 7.43 10.99
N LEU A 385 3.57 8.38 11.38
CA LEU A 385 3.96 9.49 12.27
C LEU A 385 4.52 8.99 13.60
N LEU A 386 3.85 8.05 14.27
CA LEU A 386 4.34 7.47 15.52
C LEU A 386 5.67 6.75 15.35
N LYS A 387 5.84 5.98 14.27
CA LYS A 387 7.11 5.33 13.95
C LYS A 387 8.22 6.36 13.72
N THR A 388 7.92 7.46 13.05
CA THR A 388 8.85 8.58 12.86
C THR A 388 9.23 9.26 14.17
N LEU A 389 8.28 9.49 15.07
CA LEU A 389 8.55 10.09 16.39
C LEU A 389 9.43 9.20 17.29
N ILE A 390 9.32 7.88 17.17
CA ILE A 390 10.16 6.91 17.91
C ILE A 390 11.55 6.74 17.24
N GLY A 391 11.86 7.53 16.20
CA GLY A 391 13.17 7.55 15.55
C GLY A 391 13.33 6.60 14.36
N ARG A 392 12.24 5.97 13.87
CA ARG A 392 12.29 5.21 12.61
C ARG A 392 12.16 6.15 11.42
N GLY A 393 12.97 5.94 10.39
CA GLY A 393 12.97 6.80 9.21
C GLY A 393 13.90 8.00 9.30
N ASN A 394 14.96 7.87 10.10
CA ASN A 394 16.22 8.60 9.87
C ASN A 394 16.83 8.12 8.55
N GLY A 395 16.19 8.50 7.44
CA GLY A 395 16.73 8.32 6.09
C GLY A 395 17.95 9.23 5.93
N ASP A 396 19.01 8.62 5.40
CA ASP A 396 20.28 9.20 4.99
C ASP A 396 21.29 9.44 6.14
N PRO A 397 22.00 8.41 6.63
CA PRO A 397 23.37 8.64 7.08
C PRO A 397 24.15 9.19 5.88
N MET A 398 24.81 10.34 6.05
CA MET A 398 25.78 10.84 5.06
C MET A 398 26.86 9.76 4.92
N THR A 399 27.19 9.36 3.70
CA THR A 399 28.30 8.44 3.47
C THR A 399 29.60 9.08 3.94
N THR A 400 30.18 8.55 5.02
CA THR A 400 31.61 8.68 5.27
C THR A 400 32.31 7.85 4.21
N ARG A 401 32.63 8.46 3.07
CA ARG A 401 33.74 7.93 2.25
C ARG A 401 35.00 8.21 3.04
N ASP A 402 35.37 7.27 3.91
CA ASP A 402 36.78 7.10 4.24
C ASP A 402 37.52 6.72 2.95
N GLN A 403 38.75 7.20 2.88
CA GLN A 403 39.62 7.39 1.72
C GLN A 403 39.79 6.16 0.82
#